data_AF-A0AAU9ZLN2-F1
#
_entry.id   AF-A0AAU9ZLN2-F1
#
_cell.length_a   1.000
_cell.length_b   1.000
_cell.length_c   1.000
_cell.angle_alpha   90.00
_cell.angle_beta   90.00
_cell.angle_gamma   90.00
#
_symmetry.space_group_name_H-M   'P 1'
#
loop_
_entity.id
_entity.type
_entity.pdbx_description
1 polymer ?
#
loop_
_entity_poly.entity_id
_entity_poly.type
_entity_poly.pdbx_seq_one_letter_code
_entity_poly.pdbx_strand_id
1 'polypeptide(L)'
;MASPTIASLSWGQMKVQGSALTYKDCKVWPGGSRAWDWRETGTEVPPSTVEYLQKQGINVRVLQTEQAVKEYNALVARGLRVGGIFHSTC
;
A
#
# COMPACT_ATOMS: atom_id res chain seq x y z
N MET A 1 -6.18 -14.15 7.47
CA MET A 1 -6.31 -12.80 8.05
C MET A 1 -6.76 -11.83 6.97
N ALA A 2 -7.58 -10.82 7.33
CA ALA A 2 -8.07 -9.80 6.39
C ALA A 2 -7.05 -8.68 6.17
N SER A 3 -7.15 -7.97 5.05
CA SER A 3 -6.35 -6.77 4.78
C SER A 3 -6.89 -5.59 5.61
N PRO A 4 -6.03 -4.81 6.29
CA PRO A 4 -6.49 -3.69 7.10
C PRO A 4 -6.87 -2.50 6.21
N THR A 5 -7.88 -1.73 6.61
CA THR A 5 -8.28 -0.48 5.93
C THR A 5 -7.26 0.64 6.19
N ILE A 6 -6.99 1.47 5.20
CA ILE A 6 -6.26 2.73 5.41
C ILE A 6 -7.25 3.76 5.93
N ALA A 7 -7.09 4.15 7.19
CA ALA A 7 -8.04 4.99 7.92
C ALA A 7 -7.92 6.47 7.53
N SER A 8 -6.71 6.95 7.23
CA SER A 8 -6.49 8.32 6.76
C SER A 8 -5.19 8.43 5.96
N LEU A 9 -5.19 9.38 5.03
CA LEU A 9 -4.03 9.82 4.25
C LEU A 9 -3.98 11.35 4.28
N SER A 10 -2.81 11.90 4.59
CA SER A 10 -2.44 13.30 4.36
C SER A 10 -0.95 13.39 4.02
N TRP A 11 -0.48 14.57 3.66
CA TRP A 11 0.92 14.77 3.27
C TRP A 11 1.88 14.33 4.37
N GLY A 12 2.70 13.31 4.09
CA GLY A 12 3.67 12.77 5.04
C GLY A 12 3.07 11.98 6.21
N GLN A 13 1.77 11.62 6.15
CA GLN A 13 1.10 10.93 7.24
C GLN A 13 0.05 9.93 6.75
N MET A 14 0.12 8.70 7.26
CA MET A 14 -0.82 7.61 6.98
C MET A 14 -1.18 6.87 8.27
N LYS A 15 -2.45 6.49 8.40
CA LYS A 15 -2.95 5.65 9.50
C LYS A 15 -3.62 4.41 8.94
N VAL A 16 -3.35 3.27 9.57
CA VAL A 16 -3.91 1.96 9.19
C VAL A 16 -4.76 1.44 10.34
N GLN A 17 -5.97 0.98 10.05
CA GLN A 17 -6.89 0.45 11.05
C GLN A 17 -6.25 -0.74 11.79
N GLY A 18 -6.30 -0.71 13.11
CA GLY A 18 -5.69 -1.75 13.97
C GLY A 18 -4.19 -1.55 14.23
N SER A 19 -3.55 -0.55 13.62
CA SER A 19 -2.20 -0.13 13.98
C SER A 19 -2.24 1.05 14.96
N ALA A 20 -1.44 0.97 16.02
CA ALA A 20 -1.21 2.11 16.92
C ALA A 20 -0.24 3.15 16.33
N LEU A 21 0.45 2.79 15.25
CA LEU A 21 1.47 3.63 14.63
C LEU A 21 0.85 4.56 13.59
N THR A 22 1.36 5.79 13.56
CA THR A 22 1.18 6.69 12.43
C THR A 22 2.44 6.59 11.57
N TYR A 23 2.25 6.29 10.29
CA TYR A 23 3.35 6.13 9.34
C TYR A 23 3.54 7.41 8.54
N LYS A 24 4.76 7.65 8.06
CA LYS A 24 4.94 8.54 6.90
C LYS A 24 4.50 7.78 5.65
N ASP A 25 5.27 6.74 5.34
CA ASP A 25 5.00 5.81 4.23
C ASP A 25 4.85 4.40 4.79
N CYS A 26 4.04 3.55 4.16
CA CYS A 26 3.76 2.23 4.70
C CYS A 26 3.60 1.13 3.64
N LYS A 27 3.87 -0.10 4.10
CA LYS A 27 3.50 -1.34 3.43
C LYS A 27 2.36 -1.97 4.21
N VAL A 28 1.34 -2.47 3.53
CA VAL A 28 0.18 -3.16 4.11
C VAL A 28 -0.05 -4.50 3.41
N TRP A 29 -0.56 -5.48 4.14
CA TRP A 29 -0.88 -6.82 3.62
C TRP A 29 -1.96 -7.49 4.50
N PRO A 30 -2.54 -8.63 4.07
CA PRO A 30 -3.48 -9.37 4.89
C PRO A 30 -2.88 -9.72 6.26
N GLY A 31 -3.41 -9.13 7.33
CA GLY A 31 -2.97 -9.33 8.71
C GLY A 31 -2.01 -8.27 9.27
N GLY A 32 -1.62 -7.22 8.54
CA GLY A 32 -0.80 -6.18 9.16
C GLY A 32 -0.28 -5.06 8.26
N SER A 33 0.58 -4.24 8.86
CA SER A 33 1.24 -3.09 8.23
C SER A 33 2.60 -2.82 8.86
N ARG A 34 3.52 -2.20 8.09
CA ARG A 34 4.80 -1.67 8.60
C ARG A 34 5.15 -0.34 7.95
N ALA A 35 6.00 0.42 8.61
CA ALA A 35 6.64 1.58 8.01
C ALA A 35 7.47 1.16 6.79
N TRP A 36 7.51 2.04 5.79
CA TRP A 36 8.42 1.91 4.66
C TRP A 36 9.42 3.06 4.68
N ASP A 37 10.71 2.73 4.70
CA ASP A 37 11.75 3.70 4.39
C ASP A 37 12.12 3.58 2.90
N TRP A 38 11.70 4.56 2.09
CA TRP A 38 12.03 4.60 0.68
C TRP A 38 13.51 4.93 0.43
N ARG A 39 14.25 5.44 1.41
CA ARG A 39 15.69 5.74 1.25
C ARG A 39 16.51 4.48 1.02
N GLU A 40 15.99 3.32 1.40
CA GLU A 40 16.62 2.03 1.18
C GLU A 40 16.53 1.57 -0.29
N THR A 41 15.42 1.85 -0.98
CA THR A 41 15.09 1.21 -2.27
C THR A 41 14.53 2.15 -3.34
N GLY A 42 14.40 3.44 -3.06
CA GLY A 42 13.72 4.41 -3.91
C GLY A 42 12.19 4.27 -3.92
N THR A 43 11.52 5.18 -4.63
CA THR A 43 10.07 5.20 -4.86
C THR A 43 9.68 4.82 -6.29
N GLU A 44 10.66 4.65 -7.18
CA GLU A 44 10.42 4.24 -8.55
C GLU A 44 9.81 2.84 -8.62
N VAL A 45 8.98 2.62 -9.64
CA VAL A 45 8.39 1.30 -9.91
C VAL A 45 8.93 0.82 -11.25
N PRO A 46 10.06 0.08 -11.25
CA PRO A 46 10.61 -0.49 -12.48
C PRO A 46 9.60 -1.41 -13.17
N PRO A 47 9.54 -1.43 -14.52
CA PRO A 47 8.69 -2.38 -15.25
C PRO A 47 8.93 -3.83 -14.85
N SER A 48 10.20 -4.20 -14.58
CA SER A 48 10.59 -5.54 -14.12
C SER A 48 9.92 -5.94 -12.80
N THR A 49 9.66 -4.99 -11.90
CA THR A 49 8.93 -5.23 -10.64
C THR A 49 7.48 -5.61 -10.93
N VAL A 50 6.83 -4.91 -11.87
CA VAL A 50 5.45 -5.20 -12.27
C VAL A 50 5.36 -6.56 -12.95
N GLU A 51 6.26 -6.84 -13.89
CA GLU A 51 6.33 -8.12 -14.58
C GLU A 51 6.58 -9.29 -13.63
N TYR A 52 7.49 -9.11 -12.66
CA TYR A 52 7.78 -10.11 -11.65
C TYR A 52 6.51 -10.49 -10.88
N LEU A 53 5.76 -9.51 -10.38
CA LEU A 53 4.52 -9.73 -9.64
C LEU A 53 3.42 -10.36 -10.53
N GLN A 54 3.28 -9.89 -11.77
CA GLN A 54 2.32 -10.46 -12.72
C GLN A 54 2.63 -11.93 -13.05
N LYS A 55 3.92 -12.30 -13.19
CA LYS A 55 4.35 -13.70 -13.38
C LYS A 55 4.00 -14.60 -12.19
N GLN A 56 3.86 -14.03 -11.00
CA GLN A 56 3.38 -14.73 -9.80
C GLN A 56 1.84 -14.78 -9.71
N GLY A 57 1.11 -14.31 -10.73
CA GLY A 57 -0.35 -14.28 -10.76
C GLY A 57 -0.96 -13.15 -9.92
N ILE A 58 -0.17 -12.13 -9.54
CA ILE A 58 -0.64 -11.00 -8.75
C ILE A 58 -1.16 -9.91 -9.71
N ASN A 59 -2.40 -9.45 -9.48
CA ASN A 59 -2.93 -8.28 -10.16
C ASN A 59 -2.29 -7.01 -9.59
N VAL A 60 -1.45 -6.33 -10.39
CA VAL A 60 -0.70 -5.14 -9.98
C VAL A 60 -1.40 -3.88 -10.48
N ARG A 61 -1.48 -2.87 -9.60
CA ARG A 61 -1.94 -1.52 -9.95
C ARG A 61 -0.91 -0.50 -9.49
N VAL A 62 -0.45 0.33 -10.42
CA VAL A 62 0.45 1.45 -10.14
C VAL A 62 -0.35 2.72 -10.35
N LEU A 63 -0.57 3.48 -9.27
CA LEU A 63 -1.46 4.63 -9.22
C LEU A 63 -0.84 5.72 -8.36
N GLN A 64 -1.28 6.97 -8.55
CA GLN A 64 -1.00 8.05 -7.60
C GLN A 64 -1.62 7.70 -6.23
N THR A 65 -0.93 8.04 -5.15
CA THR A 65 -1.23 7.55 -3.78
C THR A 65 -2.67 7.75 -3.33
N GLU A 66 -3.33 8.88 -3.64
CA GLU A 66 -4.73 9.06 -3.24
C GLU A 66 -5.66 8.11 -3.98
N GLN A 67 -5.43 7.90 -5.28
CA GLN A 67 -6.17 6.92 -6.07
C GLN A 67 -5.86 5.50 -5.61
N ALA A 68 -4.59 5.21 -5.30
CA ALA A 68 -4.17 3.92 -4.77
C ALA A 68 -4.87 3.59 -3.45
N VAL A 69 -4.98 4.55 -2.52
CA VAL A 69 -5.67 4.36 -1.24
C VAL A 69 -7.18 4.13 -1.45
N LYS A 70 -7.82 4.89 -2.35
CA LYS A 70 -9.23 4.69 -2.70
C LYS A 70 -9.48 3.29 -3.27
N GLU A 71 -8.69 2.87 -4.25
CA GLU A 71 -8.78 1.55 -4.86
C GLU A 71 -8.49 0.43 -3.86
N TYR A 72 -7.45 0.58 -3.04
CA TYR A 72 -7.10 -0.38 -1.99
C TYR A 72 -8.27 -0.58 -1.03
N ASN A 73 -8.83 0.50 -0.47
CA ASN A 73 -9.95 0.41 0.46
C ASN A 73 -11.21 -0.17 -0.20
N ALA A 74 -11.48 0.13 -1.47
CA ALA A 74 -12.59 -0.47 -2.21
C ALA A 74 -12.44 -2.00 -2.36
N LEU A 75 -11.22 -2.48 -2.63
CA LEU A 75 -10.95 -3.92 -2.71
C LEU A 75 -11.02 -4.60 -1.32
N VAL A 76 -10.54 -3.93 -0.27
CA VAL A 76 -10.67 -4.40 1.13
C VAL A 76 -12.14 -4.52 1.53
N ALA A 77 -12.97 -3.52 1.21
CA ALA A 77 -14.41 -3.54 1.48
C ALA A 77 -15.15 -4.68 0.76
N ARG A 78 -14.63 -5.13 -0.39
CA ARG A 78 -15.12 -6.31 -1.12
C ARG A 78 -14.63 -7.64 -0.53
N GLY A 79 -13.86 -7.62 0.56
CA GLY A 79 -13.31 -8.81 1.21
C GLY A 79 -12.11 -9.43 0.48
N LEU A 80 -11.51 -8.72 -0.48
CA LEU A 80 -10.35 -9.23 -1.20
C LEU A 80 -9.07 -9.16 -0.36
N ARG A 81 -8.15 -10.07 -0.64
CA ARG A 81 -6.80 -10.04 -0.06
C ARG A 81 -5.93 -9.12 -0.87
N VAL A 82 -5.59 -7.97 -0.29
CA VAL A 82 -4.85 -6.90 -0.97
C VAL A 82 -3.63 -6.54 -0.15
N GLY A 83 -2.50 -6.33 -0.83
CA GLY A 83 -1.32 -5.67 -0.26
C GLY A 83 -1.04 -4.39 -1.02
N GLY A 84 -0.25 -3.50 -0.42
CA GLY A 84 0.10 -2.23 -1.03
C GLY A 84 1.34 -1.61 -0.40
N ILE A 85 2.01 -0.77 -1.18
CA ILE A 85 3.13 0.06 -0.76
C ILE A 85 2.74 1.49 -1.14
N PHE A 86 2.76 2.41 -0.17
CA PHE A 86 2.25 3.76 -0.34
C PHE A 86 3.31 4.79 0.06
N HIS A 87 3.55 5.74 -0.84
CA HIS A 87 4.38 6.92 -0.60
C HIS A 87 3.49 8.15 -0.47
N SER A 88 3.55 8.84 0.66
CA SER A 88 2.62 9.91 1.04
C SER A 88 3.10 11.32 0.70
N THR A 89 4.28 11.44 0.11
CA THR A 89 4.88 12.71 -0.32
C THR A 89 5.22 12.65 -1.81
N CYS A 90 5.59 13.78 -2.39
CA CYS A 90 6.23 13.87 -3.71
C CYS A 90 7.61 14.49 -3.53
#